data_AF-A0A9D6SBA0-F1
#
_entry.id   AF-A0A9D6SBA0-F1
#
_cell.length_a   1.000
_cell.length_b   1.000
_cell.length_c   1.000
_cell.angle_alpha   90.00
_cell.angle_beta   90.00
_cell.angle_gamma   90.00
#
_symmetry.space_group_name_H-M   'P 1'
#
loop_
_entity.id
_entity.type
_entity.pdbx_description
1 polymer ?
#
loop_
_entity_poly.entity_id
_entity_poly.type
_entity_poly.pdbx_seq_one_letter_code
_entity_poly.pdbx_strand_id
1 'polypeptide(L)'
;MPAKTITYAEDCRQAILRGVNKLADTVKVTLGPRGRNVVLEKKFGSPASTKDGVTVAKEIELEEPTENMGAQLVREVASKTSDVAGDGTTTAT
;
A
#
# COMPACT_ATOMS: atom_id res chain seq x y z
N MET A 1 12.89 -23.61 11.42
CA MET A 1 12.61 -22.31 10.76
C MET A 1 13.08 -22.40 9.32
N PRO A 2 12.32 -21.90 8.34
CA PRO A 2 12.79 -21.82 6.96
C PRO A 2 14.05 -20.95 6.86
N ALA A 3 14.87 -21.19 5.85
CA ALA A 3 16.07 -20.39 5.58
C ALA A 3 15.68 -18.92 5.32
N LYS A 4 16.50 -17.98 5.78
CA LYS A 4 16.28 -16.54 5.56
C LYS A 4 17.07 -16.07 4.34
N THR A 5 16.41 -15.31 3.47
CA THR A 5 17.08 -14.53 2.44
C THR A 5 17.57 -13.22 3.04
N ILE A 6 18.82 -12.85 2.76
CA ILE A 6 19.40 -11.58 3.22
C ILE A 6 19.92 -10.81 2.01
N THR A 7 19.46 -9.58 1.85
CA THR A 7 19.85 -8.65 0.78
C THR A 7 20.40 -7.37 1.41
N TYR A 8 21.30 -6.68 0.70
CA TYR A 8 22.03 -5.53 1.23
C TYR A 8 22.07 -4.36 0.24
N ALA A 9 22.48 -3.21 0.76
CA ALA A 9 22.83 -2.02 -0.02
C ALA A 9 21.74 -1.61 -1.03
N GLU A 10 22.13 -1.37 -2.28
CA GLU A 10 21.28 -0.75 -3.28
C GLU A 10 20.16 -1.68 -3.77
N ASP A 11 20.45 -2.96 -3.99
CA ASP A 11 19.45 -3.92 -4.46
C ASP A 11 18.29 -4.05 -3.46
N CYS A 12 18.60 -4.04 -2.17
CA CYS A 12 17.60 -4.06 -1.10
C CYS A 12 16.77 -2.76 -1.08
N ARG A 13 17.42 -1.59 -1.18
CA ARG A 13 16.70 -0.30 -1.21
C ARG A 13 15.81 -0.15 -2.43
N GLN A 14 16.27 -0.59 -3.60
CA GLN A 14 15.50 -0.54 -4.83
C GLN A 14 14.29 -1.47 -4.77
N ALA A 15 14.42 -2.67 -4.18
CA ALA A 15 13.28 -3.56 -3.95
C ALA A 15 12.25 -2.92 -3.01
N ILE A 16 12.68 -2.38 -1.86
CA ILE A 16 11.78 -1.67 -0.94
C ILE A 16 11.07 -0.51 -1.65
N LEU A 17 11.81 0.31 -2.40
CA LEU A 17 11.27 1.46 -3.13
C LEU A 17 10.22 1.05 -4.18
N ARG A 18 10.44 -0.05 -4.91
CA ARG A 18 9.43 -0.58 -5.85
C ARG A 18 8.14 -0.94 -5.13
N GLY A 19 8.23 -1.56 -3.95
CA GLY A 19 7.08 -1.88 -3.12
C GLY A 19 6.31 -0.65 -2.64
N VAL A 20 7.05 0.36 -2.14
CA VAL A 20 6.48 1.65 -1.72
C VAL A 20 5.78 2.35 -2.89
N ASN A 21 6.41 2.40 -4.06
CA ASN A 21 5.82 3.03 -5.24
C ASN A 21 4.53 2.33 -5.68
N LYS A 22 4.48 0.99 -5.67
CA LYS A 22 3.25 0.24 -5.98
C LYS A 22 2.10 0.60 -5.04
N LEU A 23 2.39 0.76 -3.74
CA LEU A 23 1.42 1.22 -2.75
C LEU A 23 0.96 2.66 -3.05
N ALA A 24 1.90 3.60 -3.11
CA ALA A 24 1.63 5.03 -3.27
C ALA A 24 0.94 5.34 -4.60
N ASP A 25 1.38 4.74 -5.71
CA ASP A 25 0.79 4.93 -7.03
C ASP A 25 -0.67 4.48 -7.09
N THR A 26 -1.01 3.43 -6.35
CA THR A 26 -2.38 2.90 -6.29
C THR A 26 -3.26 3.73 -5.36
N VAL A 27 -2.73 4.17 -4.22
CA VAL A 27 -3.50 4.93 -3.22
C VAL A 27 -3.73 6.38 -3.66
N LYS A 28 -2.72 7.03 -4.26
CA LYS A 28 -2.79 8.47 -4.61
C LYS A 28 -3.89 8.82 -5.61
N VAL A 29 -4.34 7.87 -6.44
CA VAL A 29 -5.41 8.14 -7.41
C VAL A 29 -6.75 8.43 -6.74
N THR A 30 -6.91 8.02 -5.47
CA THR A 30 -8.11 8.24 -4.67
C THR A 30 -8.12 9.57 -3.93
N LEU A 31 -7.00 10.32 -3.95
CA LEU A 31 -6.84 11.52 -3.13
C LEU A 31 -7.75 12.68 -3.58
N GLY A 32 -8.39 13.30 -2.59
CA GLY A 32 -9.15 14.55 -2.74
C GLY A 32 -10.53 14.40 -3.39
N PRO A 33 -11.26 15.52 -3.56
CA PRO A 33 -12.65 15.50 -4.03
C PRO A 33 -12.80 15.01 -5.49
N ARG A 34 -11.71 14.97 -6.24
CA ARG A 34 -11.65 14.45 -7.62
C ARG A 34 -10.96 13.09 -7.73
N GLY A 35 -10.82 12.37 -6.61
CA GLY A 35 -10.31 11.00 -6.59
C GLY A 35 -11.04 10.10 -7.58
N ARG A 36 -10.29 9.23 -8.24
CA ARG A 36 -10.78 8.21 -9.18
C ARG A 36 -11.13 6.93 -8.44
N ASN A 37 -11.98 6.13 -9.06
CA ASN A 37 -12.35 4.82 -8.53
C ASN A 37 -11.18 3.85 -8.70
N VAL A 38 -10.93 3.07 -7.67
CA VAL A 38 -10.14 1.84 -7.70
C VAL A 38 -11.12 0.66 -7.66
N VAL A 39 -10.86 -0.35 -8.48
CA VAL A 39 -11.66 -1.57 -8.54
C VAL A 39 -10.89 -2.69 -7.86
N LEU A 40 -11.52 -3.30 -6.87
CA LEU A 40 -10.96 -4.36 -6.03
C LEU A 40 -11.68 -5.66 -6.36
N GLU A 41 -10.90 -6.68 -6.71
CA GLU A 41 -11.43 -8.02 -6.96
C GLU A 41 -12.00 -8.63 -5.68
N LYS A 42 -13.08 -9.40 -5.81
CA LYS A 42 -13.63 -10.21 -4.73
C LYS A 42 -13.72 -11.65 -5.20
N LYS A 43 -13.41 -12.60 -4.31
CA LYS A 43 -13.49 -14.04 -4.59
C LYS A 43 -14.90 -14.51 -5.02
N PHE A 44 -15.94 -13.79 -4.59
CA PHE A 44 -17.33 -14.09 -4.93
C PHE A 44 -18.11 -12.79 -5.18
N GLY A 45 -19.03 -12.83 -6.15
CA GLY A 45 -19.90 -11.71 -6.49
C GLY A 45 -19.23 -10.68 -7.40
N SER A 46 -19.74 -9.45 -7.38
CA SER A 46 -19.21 -8.35 -8.20
C SER A 46 -18.00 -7.69 -7.52
N PRO A 47 -17.04 -7.15 -8.30
CA PRO A 47 -15.91 -6.42 -7.74
C PRO A 47 -16.38 -5.19 -6.96
N ALA A 48 -15.61 -4.81 -5.94
CA ALA A 48 -15.87 -3.55 -5.21
C ALA A 48 -15.26 -2.37 -5.96
N SER A 49 -16.02 -1.28 -6.08
CA SER A 49 -15.49 0.00 -6.55
C SER A 49 -15.43 0.97 -5.37
N THR A 50 -14.27 1.58 -5.13
CA THR A 50 -14.08 2.51 -4.01
C THR A 50 -13.21 3.71 -4.40
N LYS A 51 -13.41 4.82 -3.70
CA LYS A 51 -12.53 5.99 -3.69
C LYS A 51 -11.87 6.21 -2.33
N ASP A 52 -12.02 5.26 -1.43
CA ASP A 52 -11.39 5.32 -0.11
C ASP A 52 -9.97 4.75 -0.18
N GLY A 53 -8.97 5.62 -0.06
CA GLY A 53 -7.56 5.25 -0.07
C GLY A 53 -7.17 4.33 1.09
N VAL A 54 -7.87 4.38 2.24
CA VAL A 54 -7.60 3.49 3.38
C VAL A 54 -8.03 2.06 3.03
N THR A 55 -9.21 1.90 2.42
CA THR A 55 -9.66 0.59 1.90
C THR A 55 -8.71 0.06 0.84
N VAL A 56 -8.26 0.90 -0.10
CA VAL A 56 -7.30 0.49 -1.14
C VAL A 56 -5.97 0.04 -0.54
N ALA A 57 -5.41 0.79 0.41
CA ALA A 57 -4.14 0.45 1.05
C ALA A 57 -4.19 -0.88 1.82
N LYS A 58 -5.35 -1.25 2.38
CA LYS A 58 -5.54 -2.52 3.11
C LYS A 58 -5.46 -3.76 2.21
N GLU A 59 -5.92 -3.65 0.97
CA GLU A 59 -5.94 -4.75 -0.01
C GLU A 59 -4.57 -4.96 -0.71
N ILE A 60 -3.60 -4.08 -0.49
CA ILE A 60 -2.29 -4.17 -1.15
C ILE A 60 -1.40 -5.17 -0.40
N GLU A 61 -1.13 -6.26 -1.09
CA GLU A 61 -0.16 -7.30 -0.73
C GLU A 61 0.62 -7.68 -1.99
N LEU A 62 1.95 -7.67 -1.89
CA LEU A 62 2.85 -7.90 -3.02
C LEU A 62 3.47 -9.29 -2.95
N GLU A 63 3.65 -9.94 -4.10
CA GLU A 63 4.22 -11.29 -4.18
C GLU A 63 5.69 -11.35 -3.76
N GLU A 64 6.49 -10.34 -4.11
CA GLU A 64 7.91 -10.29 -3.74
C GLU A 64 8.05 -9.83 -2.28
N PRO A 65 8.68 -10.62 -1.39
CA PRO A 65 8.71 -10.33 0.04
C PRO A 65 9.36 -8.99 0.42
N THR A 66 10.41 -8.57 -0.28
CA THR A 66 11.16 -7.34 0.03
C THR A 66 10.37 -6.08 -0.36
N GLU A 67 9.70 -6.12 -1.51
CA GLU A 67 8.75 -5.13 -1.99
C GLU A 67 7.53 -5.08 -1.06
N ASN A 68 6.96 -6.23 -0.71
CA ASN A 68 5.83 -6.28 0.22
C ASN A 68 6.22 -5.67 1.57
N MET A 69 7.39 -6.00 2.10
CA MET A 69 7.90 -5.41 3.34
C MET A 69 7.97 -3.88 3.24
N GLY A 70 8.45 -3.32 2.13
CA GLY A 70 8.46 -1.87 1.90
C GLY A 70 7.06 -1.26 1.89
N ALA A 71 6.12 -1.87 1.17
CA ALA A 71 4.72 -1.44 1.15
C ALA A 71 4.08 -1.50 2.55
N GLN A 72 4.27 -2.61 3.27
CA GLN A 72 3.70 -2.79 4.62
C GLN A 72 4.24 -1.77 5.62
N LEU A 73 5.53 -1.42 5.55
CA LEU A 73 6.15 -0.40 6.41
C LEU A 73 5.48 0.96 6.24
N VAL A 74 5.32 1.43 5.00
CA VAL A 74 4.68 2.73 4.73
C VAL A 74 3.21 2.69 5.12
N ARG A 75 2.50 1.60 4.81
CA ARG A 75 1.10 1.42 5.20
C ARG A 75 0.90 1.55 6.71
N GLU A 76 1.75 0.91 7.52
CA GLU A 76 1.64 0.93 8.98
C GLU A 76 1.93 2.32 9.55
N VAL A 77 2.89 3.06 8.98
CA VAL A 77 3.18 4.43 9.43
C VAL A 77 2.05 5.38 9.03
N ALA A 78 1.55 5.27 7.80
CA ALA A 78 0.48 6.12 7.28
C ALA A 78 -0.88 5.86 7.96
N SER A 79 -1.16 4.64 8.44
CA SER A 79 -2.39 4.36 9.19
C SER A 79 -2.43 5.08 10.53
N LYS A 80 -1.27 5.21 11.20
CA LYS A 80 -1.15 5.92 12.49
C LYS A 80 -1.50 7.40 12.37
N THR A 81 -1.32 8.01 11.20
CA THR A 81 -1.77 9.39 10.93
C THR A 81 -3.28 9.51 11.11
N SER A 82 -4.06 8.60 10.52
CA SER A 82 -5.52 8.61 10.65
C SER A 82 -5.98 8.19 12.05
N ASP A 83 -5.24 7.31 12.75
CA ASP A 83 -5.61 6.89 14.11
C ASP A 83 -5.60 8.07 15.11
N VAL A 84 -4.69 9.04 14.91
CA VAL A 84 -4.55 10.21 15.78
C VAL A 84 -5.34 11.42 15.26
N ALA A 85 -5.27 11.69 13.96
CA ALA A 85 -5.83 12.89 13.35
C ALA A 85 -7.24 12.70 12.75
N GLY A 86 -7.69 11.46 12.58
CA GLY A 86 -8.98 11.10 11.97
C GLY A 86 -9.00 11.13 10.43
N ASP A 87 -7.93 11.61 9.78
CA ASP A 87 -7.76 11.66 8.32
C ASP A 87 -6.25 11.74 7.97
N GLY A 88 -5.89 11.66 6.69
CA GLY A 88 -4.56 11.99 6.18
C GLY A 88 -3.70 10.79 5.75
N THR A 89 -4.20 9.56 5.86
CA THR A 89 -3.46 8.36 5.45
C THR A 89 -3.03 8.40 3.98
N THR A 90 -3.90 8.83 3.07
CA THR A 90 -3.58 8.96 1.63
C THR A 90 -2.53 10.04 1.35
N THR A 91 -2.44 11.09 2.18
CA THR A 91 -1.42 12.15 2.06
C THR A 91 -0.07 11.73 2.65
N ALA A 92 -0.09 10.87 3.68
CA ALA A 92 1.10 10.33 4.32
C ALA A 92 1.75 9.17 3.55
N THR A 93 1.03 8.59 2.58
CA THR A 93 1.48 7.49 1.70
C THR A 93 2.12 8.06 0.44
#